data_AF-A0A4Q7Z7Z9-F1
#
_entry.id   AF-A0A4Q7Z7Z9-F1
#
_cell.length_a   1.000
_cell.length_b   1.000
_cell.length_c   1.000
_cell.angle_alpha   90.00
_cell.angle_beta   90.00
_cell.angle_gamma   90.00
#
_symmetry.space_group_name_H-M   'P 1'
#
loop_
_entity.id
_entity.type
_entity.pdbx_description
1 polymer ?
#
loop_
_entity_poly.entity_id
_entity_poly.type
_entity_poly.pdbx_seq_one_letter_code
_entity_poly.pdbx_strand_id
1 'polypeptide(L)'
;MTDAERARVDAEPLWTTEAQITWALEQHGGEGLTASQLGKLLRQPSIIATLRVLEQRGAAYSWKVGGTQRWGTRDTYAAWKSRADNDDRRAAQARAGVRSRNAQLAELVNELRDALDGTTIDVSTGQQAFFGRNDDKPDYLIIATEDPEEAAWLLDRLRPDPAEQLEKLLSPLVDAGWEVDQISQDFSEEDGLHAFTELSRTDVAIDVSYQQDARTLELSPSEDVTGERPGLLGAPPTHITIALPRRTSDAVRTVAARAGELGLLDATRIRGAGETSTSETPTADNSELADELVQIRIAEYVLQPAAEHSDVDIDEIGRRLMQDRHLSTYWTGVVAMFGRRVLPDPVPDVAALGIVAWCWRNNTAVEDWHVRSDVLMARINIAATKAVLPHVDLFKGVNWEGVEQALTDDTWKLPGGETVASLFGNGWPEVKRTVTEQLRQWRRADTDTLGPNATLRLLTIGGSTGYTSNWWGQGRWTAMCRAVVDDAIAAGVALPEPYDVRGADVLVRDLADPDNVSDEVLDWLIDLPGSAKAKGPYGLRFHPVTSQQPTLVVDKSDLASDVV
;
A
#
# COMPACT_ATOMS: atom_id res chain seq x y z
N MET A 1 -33.82 40.69 43.74
CA MET A 1 -32.68 39.79 44.05
C MET A 1 -32.26 40.04 45.48
N THR A 2 -32.50 39.06 46.34
CA THR A 2 -32.08 39.04 47.76
C THR A 2 -30.57 38.82 47.86
N ASP A 3 -29.97 39.10 49.02
CA ASP A 3 -28.53 38.89 49.24
C ASP A 3 -28.12 37.41 49.09
N ALA A 4 -29.03 36.48 49.40
CA ALA A 4 -28.83 35.05 49.18
C ALA A 4 -28.90 34.65 47.70
N GLU A 5 -29.77 35.29 46.91
CA GLU A 5 -29.82 35.09 45.45
C GLU A 5 -28.58 35.70 44.77
N ARG A 6 -28.11 36.86 45.25
CA ARG A 6 -26.86 37.49 44.80
C ARG A 6 -25.65 36.60 45.08
N ALA A 7 -25.54 36.07 46.29
CA ALA A 7 -24.46 35.14 46.67
C ALA A 7 -24.49 33.83 45.87
N ARG A 8 -25.68 33.34 45.47
CA ARG A 8 -25.83 32.15 44.61
C ARG A 8 -25.43 32.41 43.16
N VAL A 9 -25.81 33.57 42.62
CA VAL A 9 -25.40 34.02 41.28
C VAL A 9 -23.89 34.25 41.22
N ASP A 10 -23.32 34.85 42.27
CA ASP A 10 -21.87 35.10 42.38
C ASP A 10 -21.07 33.80 42.60
N ALA A 11 -21.69 32.73 43.09
CA ALA A 11 -21.07 31.43 43.33
C ALA A 11 -21.09 30.48 42.12
N GLU A 12 -21.82 30.83 41.06
CA GLU A 12 -22.05 29.94 39.92
C GLU A 12 -21.21 30.42 38.73
N PRO A 13 -20.20 29.65 38.29
CA PRO A 13 -19.13 30.17 37.43
C PRO A 13 -19.65 30.81 36.14
N LEU A 14 -20.74 30.31 35.56
CA LEU A 14 -21.26 30.79 34.28
C LEU A 14 -21.98 32.15 34.30
N TRP A 15 -22.04 32.86 35.43
CA TRP A 15 -22.77 34.14 35.52
C TRP A 15 -21.91 35.38 35.25
N THR A 16 -20.58 35.23 35.17
CA THR A 16 -19.68 36.34 34.77
C THR A 16 -19.26 36.21 33.31
N THR A 17 -19.08 37.34 32.63
CA THR A 17 -18.56 37.36 31.25
C THR A 17 -17.21 36.67 31.14
N GLU A 18 -16.33 36.82 32.14
CA GLU A 18 -15.01 36.18 32.16
C GLU A 18 -15.13 34.64 32.11
N ALA A 19 -15.95 34.06 32.99
CA ALA A 19 -16.08 32.62 33.06
C ALA A 19 -16.93 32.02 31.92
N GLN A 20 -17.90 32.77 31.37
CA GLN A 20 -18.58 32.39 30.12
C GLN A 20 -17.61 32.31 28.94
N ILE A 21 -16.66 33.25 28.86
CA ILE A 21 -15.60 33.24 27.84
C ILE A 21 -14.65 32.06 28.07
N THR A 22 -14.18 31.83 29.29
CA THR A 22 -13.30 30.69 29.61
C THR A 22 -13.97 29.36 29.25
N TRP A 23 -15.22 29.16 29.68
CA TRP A 23 -15.99 27.97 29.33
C TRP A 23 -16.15 27.80 27.82
N ALA A 24 -16.45 28.88 27.08
CA ALA A 24 -16.58 28.82 25.62
C ALA A 24 -15.24 28.47 24.94
N LEU A 25 -14.11 28.95 25.46
CA LEU A 25 -12.78 28.59 24.98
C LEU A 25 -12.45 27.11 25.28
N GLU A 26 -12.89 26.58 26.42
CA GLU A 26 -12.69 25.16 26.77
C GLU A 26 -13.54 24.23 25.91
N GLN A 27 -14.82 24.57 25.69
CA GLN A 27 -15.76 23.69 24.98
C GLN A 27 -15.66 23.80 23.45
N HIS A 28 -15.28 24.97 22.93
CA HIS A 28 -15.32 25.24 21.49
C HIS A 28 -13.99 25.79 20.95
N GLY A 29 -12.95 25.87 21.77
CA GLY A 29 -11.69 26.50 21.39
C GLY A 29 -10.71 25.62 20.63
N GLY A 30 -11.07 24.40 20.18
CA GLY A 30 -10.11 23.45 19.56
C GLY A 30 -9.18 24.03 18.48
N GLU A 31 -9.66 24.96 17.65
CA GLU A 31 -8.85 25.68 16.64
C GLU A 31 -8.61 27.17 16.97
N GLY A 32 -9.01 27.59 18.16
CA GLY A 32 -9.11 28.98 18.56
C GLY A 32 -10.28 29.72 17.90
N LEU A 33 -10.93 30.59 18.69
CA LEU A 33 -12.07 31.38 18.26
C LEU A 33 -11.65 32.83 18.03
N THR A 34 -12.22 33.47 17.02
CA THR A 34 -12.14 34.93 16.90
C THR A 34 -13.04 35.59 17.94
N ALA A 35 -12.72 36.85 18.30
CA ALA A 35 -13.58 37.62 19.20
C ALA A 35 -15.01 37.79 18.64
N SER A 36 -15.18 37.80 17.31
CA SER A 36 -16.50 37.84 16.67
C SER A 36 -17.28 36.53 16.86
N GLN A 37 -16.62 35.37 16.72
CA GLN A 37 -17.24 34.07 16.94
C GLN A 37 -17.66 33.88 18.40
N LEU A 38 -16.77 34.20 19.35
CA LEU A 38 -17.10 34.16 20.78
C LEU A 38 -18.24 35.14 21.12
N GLY A 39 -18.23 36.35 20.55
CA GLY A 39 -19.31 37.32 20.76
C GLY A 39 -20.67 36.82 20.25
N LYS A 40 -20.69 36.12 19.11
CA LYS A 40 -21.90 35.48 18.60
C LYS A 40 -22.35 34.31 19.48
N LEU A 41 -21.42 33.45 19.89
CA LEU A 41 -21.69 32.28 20.72
C LEU A 41 -22.31 32.68 22.07
N LEU A 42 -21.75 33.71 22.69
CA LEU A 42 -22.18 34.22 24.00
C LEU A 42 -23.29 35.27 23.93
N ARG A 43 -23.70 35.67 22.72
CA ARG A 43 -24.62 36.80 22.46
C ARG A 43 -24.18 38.11 23.12
N GLN A 44 -22.87 38.38 23.11
CA GLN A 44 -22.26 39.58 23.66
C GLN A 44 -21.49 40.37 22.59
N PRO A 45 -21.84 41.64 22.33
CA PRO A 45 -21.28 42.40 21.22
C PRO A 45 -19.84 42.92 21.45
N SER A 46 -19.36 42.95 22.69
CA SER A 46 -18.02 43.45 23.03
C SER A 46 -17.36 42.64 24.12
N ILE A 47 -16.48 41.72 23.71
CA ILE A 47 -15.76 40.82 24.63
C ILE A 47 -14.23 40.99 24.61
N ILE A 48 -13.69 41.84 23.72
CA ILE A 48 -12.25 42.01 23.53
C ILE A 48 -11.56 42.52 24.80
N ALA A 49 -12.18 43.47 25.51
CA ALA A 49 -11.61 44.00 26.76
C ALA A 49 -11.46 42.88 27.81
N THR A 50 -12.48 42.02 27.93
CA THR A 50 -12.47 40.88 28.85
C THR A 50 -11.46 39.81 28.43
N LEU A 51 -11.37 39.50 27.13
CA LEU A 51 -10.36 38.58 26.60
C LEU A 51 -8.92 39.02 26.93
N ARG A 52 -8.63 40.33 26.84
CA ARG A 52 -7.32 40.87 27.25
C ARG A 52 -7.05 40.73 28.75
N VAL A 53 -8.07 40.92 29.59
CA VAL A 53 -7.95 40.69 31.05
C VAL A 53 -7.66 39.21 31.34
N LEU A 54 -8.37 38.30 30.67
CA LEU A 54 -8.15 36.86 30.79
C LEU A 54 -6.75 36.44 30.30
N GLU A 55 -6.25 37.06 29.23
CA GLU A 55 -4.89 36.82 28.73
C GLU A 55 -3.80 37.32 29.68
N GLN A 56 -3.97 38.50 30.28
CA GLN A 56 -3.05 38.99 31.31
C GLN A 56 -2.99 38.07 32.54
N ARG A 57 -4.10 37.38 32.85
CA ARG A 57 -4.18 36.41 33.94
C ARG A 57 -3.76 34.99 33.54
N GLY A 58 -3.40 34.77 32.27
CA GLY A 58 -3.02 33.46 31.74
C GLY A 58 -4.17 32.46 31.59
N ALA A 59 -5.43 32.93 31.64
CA ALA A 59 -6.64 32.12 31.46
C ALA A 59 -7.09 32.01 30.00
N ALA A 60 -6.59 32.89 29.13
CA ALA A 60 -6.76 32.83 27.68
C ALA A 60 -5.45 33.13 26.97
N TYR A 61 -5.28 32.65 25.74
CA TYR A 61 -4.08 32.88 24.93
C TYR A 61 -4.51 33.32 23.54
N SER A 62 -3.78 34.28 22.95
CA SER A 62 -4.05 34.73 21.59
C SER A 62 -2.90 34.49 20.62
N TRP A 63 -3.24 34.24 19.36
CA TRP A 63 -2.28 34.08 18.26
C TRP A 63 -2.88 34.55 16.94
N LYS A 64 -2.04 34.69 15.90
CA LYS A 64 -2.48 35.13 14.57
C LYS A 64 -2.40 34.00 13.56
N VAL A 65 -3.48 33.83 12.78
CA VAL A 65 -3.55 32.93 11.63
C VAL A 65 -4.08 33.73 10.44
N GLY A 66 -3.31 33.84 9.35
CA GLY A 66 -3.71 34.60 8.16
C GLY A 66 -4.07 36.07 8.48
N GLY A 67 -3.36 36.70 9.42
CA GLY A 67 -3.65 38.06 9.90
C GLY A 67 -4.82 38.19 10.87
N THR A 68 -5.59 37.13 11.10
CA THR A 68 -6.73 37.11 12.03
C THR A 68 -6.30 36.66 13.42
N GLN A 69 -6.67 37.42 14.46
CA GLN A 69 -6.39 37.05 15.85
C GLN A 69 -7.40 36.01 16.36
N ARG A 70 -6.89 34.89 16.86
CA ARG A 70 -7.65 33.82 17.49
C ARG A 70 -7.32 33.73 18.98
N TRP A 71 -8.24 33.18 19.74
CA TRP A 71 -8.19 33.03 21.19
C TRP A 71 -8.50 31.59 21.58
N GLY A 72 -7.79 31.06 22.57
CA GLY A 72 -7.91 29.67 23.02
C GLY A 72 -7.48 29.49 24.47
N THR A 73 -7.56 28.26 24.95
CA THR A 73 -6.95 27.88 26.23
C THR A 73 -5.43 27.72 26.06
N ARG A 74 -4.74 27.49 27.17
CA ARG A 74 -3.30 27.17 27.18
C ARG A 74 -2.98 25.97 26.29
N ASP A 75 -3.78 24.92 26.40
CA ASP A 75 -3.57 23.66 25.70
C ASP A 75 -3.79 23.83 24.20
N THR A 76 -4.84 24.57 23.82
CA THR A 76 -5.08 24.91 22.41
C THR A 76 -3.93 25.73 21.83
N TYR A 77 -3.44 26.74 22.55
CA TYR A 77 -2.32 27.56 22.10
C TYR A 77 -1.03 26.74 21.98
N ALA A 78 -0.75 25.85 22.93
CA ALA A 78 0.40 24.95 22.87
C ALA A 78 0.31 23.99 21.68
N ALA A 79 -0.87 23.42 21.41
CA ALA A 79 -1.11 22.56 20.26
C ALA A 79 -0.98 23.31 18.92
N TRP A 80 -1.48 24.54 18.84
CA TRP A 80 -1.27 25.39 17.66
C TRP A 80 0.20 25.73 17.46
N LYS A 81 0.90 26.16 18.52
CA LYS A 81 2.31 26.54 18.44
C LYS A 81 3.19 25.36 18.01
N SER A 82 2.93 24.16 18.54
CA SER A 82 3.61 22.94 18.12
C SER A 82 3.40 22.63 16.63
N ARG A 83 2.16 22.77 16.13
CA ARG A 83 1.85 22.63 14.70
C ARG A 83 2.56 23.68 13.85
N ALA A 84 2.50 24.96 14.24
CA ALA A 84 3.18 26.05 13.54
C ALA A 84 4.69 25.84 13.48
N ASP A 85 5.33 25.47 14.60
CA ASP A 85 6.77 25.19 14.67
C ASP A 85 7.15 23.95 13.82
N ASN A 86 6.26 22.97 13.70
CA ASN A 86 6.45 21.81 12.82
C ASN A 86 6.29 22.20 11.35
N ASP A 87 5.30 23.01 11.00
CA ASP A 87 5.06 23.49 9.64
C ASP A 87 6.21 24.39 9.16
N ASP A 88 6.72 25.27 10.01
CA ASP A 88 7.90 26.09 9.73
C ASP A 88 9.15 25.23 9.54
N ARG A 89 9.34 24.18 10.36
CA ARG A 89 10.43 23.21 10.17
C ARG A 89 10.30 22.47 8.84
N ARG A 90 9.10 22.00 8.49
CA ARG A 90 8.82 21.34 7.21
C ARG A 90 9.08 22.29 6.03
N ALA A 91 8.65 23.54 6.12
CA ALA A 91 8.90 24.55 5.08
C ALA A 91 10.39 24.87 4.93
N ALA A 92 11.13 24.98 6.04
CA ALA A 92 12.57 25.19 6.01
C ALA A 92 13.32 23.99 5.41
N GLN A 93 12.93 22.76 5.78
CA GLN A 93 13.48 21.52 5.19
C GLN A 93 13.18 21.44 3.69
N ALA A 94 11.96 21.77 3.26
CA ALA A 94 11.60 21.80 1.85
C ALA A 94 12.45 22.79 1.05
N ARG A 95 12.66 24.01 1.56
CA ARG A 95 13.54 25.02 0.93
C ARG A 95 15.00 24.56 0.90
N ALA A 96 15.48 23.92 1.97
CA ALA A 96 16.83 23.35 1.99
C ALA A 96 16.98 22.24 0.93
N GLY A 97 15.99 21.37 0.76
CA GLY A 97 15.96 20.35 -0.28
C GLY A 97 15.90 20.92 -1.70
N VAL A 98 15.19 22.03 -1.92
CA VAL A 98 15.21 22.76 -3.21
C VAL A 98 16.60 23.34 -3.48
N ARG A 99 17.22 24.01 -2.50
CA ARG A 99 18.57 24.57 -2.64
C ARG A 99 19.63 23.52 -2.93
N SER A 100 19.55 22.38 -2.24
CA SER A 100 20.45 21.24 -2.48
C SER A 100 20.32 20.71 -3.91
N ARG A 101 19.09 20.48 -4.39
CA ARG A 101 18.83 20.04 -5.78
C ARG A 101 19.29 21.06 -6.82
N ASN A 102 19.10 22.36 -6.57
CA ASN A 102 19.58 23.41 -7.48
C ASN A 102 21.11 23.43 -7.55
N ALA A 103 21.81 23.18 -6.43
CA ALA A 103 23.27 23.08 -6.42
C ALA A 103 23.76 21.86 -7.22
N GLN A 104 23.15 20.68 -7.01
CA GLN A 104 23.43 19.48 -7.79
C GLN A 104 23.16 19.69 -9.28
N LEU A 105 22.07 20.36 -9.62
CA LEU A 105 21.75 20.69 -11.00
C LEU A 105 22.81 21.60 -11.63
N ALA A 106 23.33 22.59 -10.89
CA ALA A 106 24.38 23.46 -11.38
C ALA A 106 25.72 22.71 -11.60
N GLU A 107 26.03 21.72 -10.76
CA GLU A 107 27.16 20.81 -10.98
C GLU A 107 26.97 19.98 -12.25
N LEU A 108 25.80 19.33 -12.40
CA LEU A 108 25.44 18.56 -13.60
C LEU A 108 25.47 19.39 -14.88
N VAL A 109 25.06 20.67 -14.83
CA VAL A 109 25.17 21.58 -15.98
C VAL A 109 26.63 21.76 -16.41
N ASN A 110 27.56 21.84 -15.47
CA ASN A 110 28.98 21.98 -15.82
C ASN A 110 29.52 20.66 -16.42
N GLU A 111 29.16 19.51 -15.84
CA GLU A 111 29.53 18.20 -16.39
C GLU A 111 28.98 18.00 -17.80
N LEU A 112 27.73 18.40 -18.06
CA LEU A 112 27.13 18.33 -19.38
C LEU A 112 27.79 19.29 -20.38
N ARG A 113 28.16 20.51 -19.95
CA ARG A 113 28.94 21.44 -20.79
C ARG A 113 30.28 20.84 -21.18
N ASP A 114 30.99 20.25 -20.22
CA ASP A 114 32.30 19.63 -20.47
C ASP A 114 32.16 18.41 -21.40
N ALA A 115 31.10 17.61 -21.23
CA ALA A 115 30.83 16.45 -22.09
C ALA A 115 30.42 16.83 -23.53
N LEU A 116 29.85 18.02 -23.72
CA LEU A 116 29.38 18.56 -25.00
C LEU A 116 30.36 19.58 -25.60
N ASP A 117 31.57 19.70 -25.04
CA ASP A 117 32.59 20.62 -25.53
C ASP A 117 32.91 20.36 -27.01
N GLY A 118 32.92 21.42 -27.81
CA GLY A 118 33.09 21.35 -29.27
C GLY A 118 31.81 21.17 -30.09
N THR A 119 30.63 21.08 -29.47
CA THR A 119 29.32 21.14 -30.16
C THR A 119 28.73 22.56 -30.15
N THR A 120 27.68 22.82 -30.93
CA THR A 120 26.93 24.10 -30.85
C THR A 120 25.80 24.07 -29.81
N ILE A 121 25.76 23.02 -29.00
CA ILE A 121 24.76 22.81 -27.95
C ILE A 121 25.12 23.64 -26.72
N ASP A 122 24.29 24.62 -26.40
CA ASP A 122 24.36 25.35 -25.14
C ASP A 122 23.59 24.61 -24.04
N VAL A 123 24.20 24.51 -22.86
CA VAL A 123 23.59 23.93 -21.67
C VAL A 123 23.63 24.96 -20.56
N SER A 124 22.51 25.26 -19.92
CA SER A 124 22.44 26.25 -18.84
C SER A 124 21.37 25.88 -17.82
N THR A 125 21.35 26.59 -16.68
CA THR A 125 20.15 26.56 -15.82
C THR A 125 19.14 27.64 -16.23
N GLY A 126 17.88 27.48 -15.85
CA GLY A 126 16.83 28.47 -16.06
C GLY A 126 17.14 29.80 -15.38
N GLN A 127 17.71 29.77 -14.19
CA GLN A 127 18.17 30.99 -13.50
C GLN A 127 19.32 31.69 -14.23
N GLN A 128 20.22 30.95 -14.88
CA GLN A 128 21.28 31.52 -15.71
C GLN A 128 20.73 32.12 -17.01
N ALA A 129 19.78 31.46 -17.66
CA ALA A 129 19.24 31.88 -18.96
C ALA A 129 18.26 33.07 -18.87
N PHE A 130 17.46 33.18 -17.80
CA PHE A 130 16.33 34.11 -17.74
C PHE A 130 16.45 35.24 -16.70
N PHE A 131 17.67 35.55 -16.23
CA PHE A 131 17.99 36.65 -15.30
C PHE A 131 17.04 36.76 -14.09
N GLY A 132 17.15 35.80 -13.16
CA GLY A 132 16.46 35.88 -11.87
C GLY A 132 16.87 34.77 -10.91
N ARG A 133 17.69 35.08 -9.92
CA ARG A 133 18.12 34.11 -8.90
C ARG A 133 17.07 34.01 -7.79
N ASN A 134 16.40 32.87 -7.70
CA ASN A 134 15.50 32.54 -6.59
C ASN A 134 15.79 31.13 -6.11
N ASP A 135 16.77 31.03 -5.20
CA ASP A 135 17.28 29.76 -4.67
C ASP A 135 16.20 28.94 -3.93
N ASP A 136 15.07 29.55 -3.56
CA ASP A 136 13.94 28.88 -2.90
C ASP A 136 12.93 28.23 -3.88
N LYS A 137 13.14 28.36 -5.20
CA LYS A 137 12.32 27.71 -6.23
C LYS A 137 13.14 26.67 -7.01
N PRO A 138 12.52 25.58 -7.48
CA PRO A 138 13.18 24.64 -8.38
C PRO A 138 13.71 25.36 -9.61
N ASP A 139 15.00 25.17 -9.90
CA ASP A 139 15.64 25.58 -11.15
C ASP A 139 15.44 24.48 -12.22
N TYR A 140 15.77 24.77 -13.48
CA TYR A 140 15.55 23.89 -14.62
C TYR A 140 16.81 23.77 -15.47
N LEU A 141 17.05 22.60 -16.06
CA LEU A 141 18.05 22.42 -17.11
C LEU A 141 17.49 22.96 -18.44
N ILE A 142 18.31 23.72 -19.15
CA ILE A 142 18.05 24.17 -20.51
C ILE A 142 19.16 23.63 -21.39
N ILE A 143 18.77 22.96 -22.47
CA ILE A 143 19.65 22.54 -23.55
C ILE A 143 19.11 23.20 -24.81
N ALA A 144 19.94 23.98 -25.51
CA ALA A 144 19.57 24.71 -26.70
C ALA A 144 20.60 24.45 -27.80
N THR A 145 20.13 24.21 -29.02
CA THR A 145 20.98 24.19 -30.23
C THR A 145 20.18 24.84 -31.36
N GLU A 146 20.91 25.52 -32.25
CA GLU A 146 20.34 26.08 -33.48
C GLU A 146 20.48 25.09 -34.66
N ASP A 147 21.19 23.97 -34.46
CA ASP A 147 21.43 22.94 -35.48
C ASP A 147 20.41 21.78 -35.37
N PRO A 148 19.57 21.55 -36.38
CA PRO A 148 18.64 20.43 -36.43
C PRO A 148 19.29 19.05 -36.38
N GLU A 149 20.52 18.88 -36.88
CA GLU A 149 21.23 17.60 -36.85
C GLU A 149 21.71 17.28 -35.44
N GLU A 150 22.26 18.27 -34.72
CA GLU A 150 22.61 18.13 -33.30
C GLU A 150 21.36 17.94 -32.43
N ALA A 151 20.24 18.60 -32.75
CA ALA A 151 18.98 18.39 -32.07
C ALA A 151 18.47 16.95 -32.25
N ALA A 152 18.57 16.40 -33.47
CA ALA A 152 18.22 15.01 -33.74
C ALA A 152 19.14 14.03 -33.00
N TRP A 153 20.46 14.28 -33.01
CA TRP A 153 21.44 13.50 -32.27
C TRP A 153 21.20 13.53 -30.75
N LEU A 154 20.91 14.71 -30.19
CA LEU A 154 20.53 14.85 -28.78
C LEU A 154 19.27 14.06 -28.46
N LEU A 155 18.24 14.17 -29.31
CA LEU A 155 16.99 13.43 -29.11
C LEU A 155 17.22 11.92 -29.16
N ASP A 156 18.07 11.43 -30.04
CA ASP A 156 18.45 10.02 -30.10
C ASP A 156 19.15 9.57 -28.81
N ARG A 157 20.08 10.37 -28.29
CA ARG A 157 20.80 10.09 -27.03
C ARG A 157 19.97 10.24 -25.77
N LEU A 158 18.93 11.08 -25.82
CA LEU A 158 18.01 11.32 -24.70
C LEU A 158 16.83 10.35 -24.69
N ARG A 159 16.60 9.60 -25.79
CA ARG A 159 15.60 8.52 -25.80
C ARG A 159 16.10 7.42 -24.86
N PRO A 160 15.31 7.05 -23.84
CA PRO A 160 15.62 5.88 -23.03
C PRO A 160 15.75 4.66 -23.93
N ASP A 161 16.70 3.79 -23.64
CA ASP A 161 16.73 2.47 -24.26
C ASP A 161 15.40 1.74 -23.94
N PRO A 162 14.66 1.24 -24.96
CA PRO A 162 13.39 0.59 -24.74
C PRO A 162 13.47 -0.63 -23.82
N ALA A 163 14.57 -1.38 -23.83
CA ALA A 163 14.74 -2.51 -22.93
C ALA A 163 14.91 -2.04 -21.48
N GLU A 164 15.80 -1.08 -21.22
CA GLU A 164 15.91 -0.47 -19.87
C GLU A 164 14.60 0.16 -19.39
N GLN A 165 13.84 0.75 -20.30
CA GLN A 165 12.55 1.36 -19.98
C GLN A 165 11.50 0.29 -19.69
N LEU A 166 11.46 -0.80 -20.46
CA LEU A 166 10.58 -1.94 -20.23
C LEU A 166 10.91 -2.57 -18.87
N GLU A 167 12.18 -2.82 -18.56
CA GLU A 167 12.61 -3.36 -17.26
C GLU A 167 12.07 -2.51 -16.09
N LYS A 168 12.20 -1.18 -16.19
CA LYS A 168 11.64 -0.25 -15.19
C LYS A 168 10.12 -0.33 -15.10
N LEU A 169 9.42 -0.43 -16.23
CA LEU A 169 7.95 -0.56 -16.26
C LEU A 169 7.47 -1.87 -15.63
N LEU A 170 8.25 -2.94 -15.76
CA LEU A 170 7.93 -4.26 -15.22
C LEU A 170 8.36 -4.46 -13.77
N SER A 171 9.09 -3.51 -13.17
CA SER A 171 9.54 -3.62 -11.78
C SER A 171 8.44 -4.02 -10.78
N PRO A 172 7.18 -3.51 -10.85
CA PRO A 172 6.14 -3.94 -9.93
C PRO A 172 5.76 -5.42 -10.06
N LEU A 173 5.83 -5.98 -11.28
CA LEU A 173 5.59 -7.40 -11.53
C LEU A 173 6.78 -8.23 -11.01
N VAL A 174 8.01 -7.77 -11.24
CA VAL A 174 9.22 -8.40 -10.70
C VAL A 174 9.20 -8.44 -9.17
N ASP A 175 8.85 -7.34 -8.54
CA ASP A 175 8.67 -7.25 -7.08
C ASP A 175 7.60 -8.22 -6.57
N ALA A 176 6.57 -8.50 -7.40
CA ALA A 176 5.54 -9.51 -7.15
C ALA A 176 5.94 -10.94 -7.53
N GLY A 177 7.22 -11.21 -7.81
CA GLY A 177 7.76 -12.54 -8.06
C GLY A 177 7.61 -13.04 -9.50
N TRP A 178 7.35 -12.16 -10.47
CA TRP A 178 7.43 -12.51 -11.89
C TRP A 178 8.88 -12.50 -12.36
N GLU A 179 9.31 -13.59 -12.99
CA GLU A 179 10.62 -13.70 -13.61
C GLU A 179 10.57 -13.14 -15.04
N VAL A 180 11.51 -12.25 -15.37
CA VAL A 180 11.64 -11.66 -16.71
C VAL A 180 12.61 -12.51 -17.51
N ASP A 181 12.17 -13.00 -18.67
CA ASP A 181 13.07 -13.63 -19.63
C ASP A 181 13.95 -12.58 -20.34
N GLN A 182 14.71 -12.99 -21.36
CA GLN A 182 15.54 -12.10 -22.12
C GLN A 182 14.71 -11.04 -22.87
N ILE A 183 14.86 -9.77 -22.46
CA ILE A 183 14.28 -8.65 -23.19
C ILE A 183 14.93 -8.55 -24.58
N SER A 184 14.09 -8.64 -25.60
CA SER A 184 14.45 -8.50 -27.00
C SER A 184 13.94 -7.17 -27.54
N GLN A 185 14.58 -6.67 -28.60
CA GLN A 185 14.19 -5.45 -29.28
C GLN A 185 14.04 -5.73 -30.76
N ASP A 186 13.01 -5.15 -31.37
CA ASP A 186 12.82 -5.19 -32.82
C ASP A 186 12.27 -3.84 -33.30
N PHE A 187 12.45 -3.57 -34.60
CA PHE A 187 12.01 -2.35 -35.24
C PHE A 187 11.06 -2.69 -36.39
N SER A 188 9.82 -2.21 -36.29
CA SER A 188 8.87 -2.27 -37.41
C SER A 188 8.74 -0.90 -38.07
N GLU A 189 8.57 -0.85 -39.40
CA GLU A 189 8.32 0.41 -40.11
C GLU A 189 6.97 1.06 -39.71
N GLU A 190 6.02 0.26 -39.22
CA GLU A 190 4.66 0.68 -38.86
C GLU A 190 4.56 1.18 -37.41
N ASP A 191 5.22 0.51 -36.46
CA ASP A 191 5.09 0.76 -35.02
C ASP A 191 6.37 1.32 -34.38
N GLY A 192 7.47 1.35 -35.14
CA GLY A 192 8.76 1.82 -34.68
C GLY A 192 9.49 0.80 -33.80
N LEU A 193 10.31 1.33 -32.90
CA LEU A 193 11.13 0.53 -31.99
C LEU A 193 10.27 -0.01 -30.83
N HIS A 194 10.25 -1.33 -30.68
CA HIS A 194 9.53 -2.00 -29.61
C HIS A 194 10.45 -2.98 -28.86
N ALA A 195 10.24 -3.08 -27.55
CA ALA A 195 10.88 -4.06 -26.70
C ALA A 195 9.84 -5.09 -26.25
N PHE A 196 10.21 -6.36 -26.21
CA PHE A 196 9.32 -7.42 -25.77
C PHE A 196 10.05 -8.45 -24.92
N THR A 197 9.29 -9.13 -24.07
CA THR A 197 9.78 -10.18 -23.18
C THR A 197 8.61 -11.06 -22.77
N GLU A 198 8.93 -12.25 -22.27
CA GLU A 198 7.97 -13.03 -21.51
C GLU A 198 8.21 -12.84 -20.01
N LEU A 199 7.14 -12.84 -19.23
CA LEU A 199 7.16 -12.97 -17.79
C LEU A 199 6.64 -14.34 -17.40
N SER A 200 7.25 -14.97 -16.38
CA SER A 200 6.75 -16.26 -15.86
C SER A 200 6.70 -16.32 -14.34
N ARG A 201 5.75 -17.09 -13.80
CA ARG A 201 5.59 -17.36 -12.36
C ARG A 201 4.76 -18.62 -12.13
N THR A 202 5.36 -19.68 -11.59
CA THR A 202 4.67 -20.96 -11.27
C THR A 202 3.84 -21.51 -12.44
N ASP A 203 4.48 -21.68 -13.60
CA ASP A 203 3.86 -22.10 -14.86
C ASP A 203 2.72 -21.20 -15.37
N VAL A 204 2.68 -19.94 -14.92
CA VAL A 204 1.86 -18.89 -15.53
C VAL A 204 2.78 -17.99 -16.33
N ALA A 205 2.42 -17.62 -17.55
CA ALA A 205 3.21 -16.71 -18.38
C ALA A 205 2.40 -15.58 -19.02
N ILE A 206 3.09 -14.46 -19.25
CA ILE A 206 2.57 -13.24 -19.86
C ILE A 206 3.55 -12.80 -20.95
N ASP A 207 3.06 -12.64 -22.17
CA ASP A 207 3.81 -11.96 -23.22
C ASP A 207 3.65 -10.45 -23.06
N VAL A 208 4.78 -9.74 -23.02
CA VAL A 208 4.82 -8.31 -22.81
C VAL A 208 5.46 -7.62 -24.00
N SER A 209 4.81 -6.58 -24.51
CA SER A 209 5.35 -5.71 -25.57
C SER A 209 5.24 -4.24 -25.17
N TYR A 210 6.32 -3.49 -25.35
CA TYR A 210 6.38 -2.05 -25.09
C TYR A 210 6.73 -1.30 -26.37
N GLN A 211 5.81 -0.43 -26.78
CA GLN A 211 6.01 0.48 -27.91
C GLN A 211 6.38 1.87 -27.38
N GLN A 212 7.63 2.28 -27.61
CA GLN A 212 8.17 3.51 -27.02
C GLN A 212 7.47 4.77 -27.54
N ASP A 213 7.23 4.85 -28.85
CA ASP A 213 6.66 6.02 -29.50
C ASP A 213 5.17 6.17 -29.20
N ALA A 214 4.41 5.06 -29.25
CA ALA A 214 3.00 5.02 -28.88
C ALA A 214 2.79 5.17 -27.36
N ARG A 215 3.82 4.90 -26.55
CA ARG A 215 3.76 4.83 -25.08
C ARG A 215 2.67 3.87 -24.61
N THR A 216 2.69 2.68 -25.17
CA THR A 216 1.77 1.60 -24.82
C THR A 216 2.57 0.41 -24.29
N LEU A 217 2.08 -0.17 -23.20
CA LEU A 217 2.51 -1.49 -22.73
C LEU A 217 1.36 -2.46 -22.96
N GLU A 218 1.65 -3.55 -23.64
CA GLU A 218 0.72 -4.61 -23.98
C GLU A 218 1.05 -5.84 -23.16
N LEU A 219 0.02 -6.45 -22.57
CA LEU A 219 0.08 -7.71 -21.84
C LEU A 219 -0.83 -8.70 -22.54
N SER A 220 -0.29 -9.81 -23.03
CA SER A 220 -1.03 -10.86 -23.73
C SER A 220 -0.85 -12.20 -23.01
N PRO A 221 -1.86 -13.08 -23.03
CA PRO A 221 -1.65 -14.46 -22.59
C PRO A 221 -0.55 -15.10 -23.44
N SER A 222 0.48 -15.65 -22.80
CA SER A 222 1.49 -16.45 -23.49
C SER A 222 0.88 -17.77 -23.95
N GLU A 223 1.27 -18.20 -25.15
CA GLU A 223 0.87 -19.46 -25.76
C GLU A 223 2.10 -20.39 -25.86
N ASP A 224 1.97 -21.64 -25.43
CA ASP A 224 3.00 -22.67 -25.67
C ASP A 224 2.92 -23.16 -27.12
N VAL A 225 3.38 -22.32 -28.05
CA VAL A 225 3.35 -22.59 -29.50
C VAL A 225 4.25 -23.79 -29.86
N THR A 226 5.34 -23.98 -29.13
CA THR A 226 6.32 -25.06 -29.40
C THR A 226 5.94 -26.38 -28.76
N GLY A 227 5.05 -26.37 -27.75
CA GLY A 227 4.70 -27.55 -26.94
C GLY A 227 5.81 -27.94 -25.96
N GLU A 228 6.76 -27.05 -25.70
CA GLU A 228 7.91 -27.31 -24.83
C GLU A 228 7.58 -27.10 -23.35
N ARG A 229 6.47 -26.44 -23.03
CA ARG A 229 6.00 -26.14 -21.67
C ARG A 229 4.57 -26.64 -21.44
N PRO A 230 4.37 -27.97 -21.47
CA PRO A 230 3.05 -28.55 -21.22
C PRO A 230 2.50 -28.12 -19.86
N GLY A 231 1.27 -27.60 -19.82
CA GLY A 231 0.65 -27.10 -18.60
C GLY A 231 0.93 -25.64 -18.27
N LEU A 232 1.52 -24.87 -19.20
CA LEU A 232 1.65 -23.42 -19.09
C LEU A 232 0.27 -22.75 -19.15
N LEU A 233 0.02 -21.84 -18.23
CA LEU A 233 -1.19 -21.03 -18.17
C LEU A 233 -0.91 -19.60 -18.66
N GLY A 234 -1.60 -19.18 -19.72
CA GLY A 234 -1.53 -17.82 -20.22
C GLY A 234 -2.28 -16.82 -19.33
N ALA A 235 -1.64 -15.71 -18.97
CA ALA A 235 -2.26 -14.56 -18.30
C ALA A 235 -1.85 -13.25 -18.98
N PRO A 236 -2.63 -12.16 -18.87
CA PRO A 236 -4.03 -12.10 -18.45
C PRO A 236 -4.96 -12.87 -19.41
N PRO A 237 -6.24 -13.14 -19.06
CA PRO A 237 -7.13 -13.97 -19.90
C PRO A 237 -7.46 -13.38 -21.28
N THR A 238 -7.12 -12.11 -21.50
CA THR A 238 -7.31 -11.39 -22.75
C THR A 238 -6.18 -10.40 -22.92
N HIS A 239 -5.85 -10.03 -24.15
CA HIS A 239 -4.93 -8.93 -24.43
C HIS A 239 -5.34 -7.62 -23.72
N ILE A 240 -4.40 -6.98 -23.02
CA ILE A 240 -4.59 -5.70 -22.32
C ILE A 240 -3.59 -4.69 -22.82
N THR A 241 -4.07 -3.52 -23.24
CA THR A 241 -3.23 -2.37 -23.58
C THR A 241 -3.27 -1.33 -22.46
N ILE A 242 -2.10 -0.85 -22.04
CA ILE A 242 -1.91 0.15 -20.99
C ILE A 242 -1.29 1.40 -21.60
N ALA A 243 -2.02 2.51 -21.59
CA ALA A 243 -1.50 3.81 -22.02
C ALA A 243 -0.60 4.41 -20.93
N LEU A 244 0.63 4.78 -21.30
CA LEU A 244 1.66 5.21 -20.36
C LEU A 244 1.85 6.74 -20.34
N PRO A 245 1.82 7.37 -19.15
CA PRO A 245 2.27 8.74 -18.95
C PRO A 245 3.71 8.99 -19.44
N ARG A 246 4.02 10.26 -19.71
CA ARG A 246 5.36 10.70 -20.17
C ARG A 246 6.48 10.46 -19.17
N ARG A 247 6.18 10.57 -17.88
CA ARG A 247 7.17 10.41 -16.82
C ARG A 247 7.25 8.94 -16.43
N THR A 248 8.45 8.36 -16.47
CA THR A 248 8.66 6.94 -16.12
C THR A 248 8.08 6.59 -14.74
N SER A 249 8.28 7.44 -13.73
CA SER A 249 7.72 7.18 -12.40
C SER A 249 6.19 7.19 -12.36
N ASP A 250 5.53 7.96 -13.24
CA ASP A 250 4.07 7.96 -13.36
C ASP A 250 3.62 6.73 -14.15
N ALA A 251 4.38 6.34 -15.19
CA ALA A 251 4.13 5.14 -15.99
C ALA A 251 4.24 3.85 -15.16
N VAL A 252 5.27 3.71 -14.32
CA VAL A 252 5.42 2.59 -13.39
C VAL A 252 4.22 2.49 -12.44
N ARG A 253 3.74 3.64 -11.91
CA ARG A 253 2.53 3.65 -11.05
C ARG A 253 1.27 3.25 -11.83
N THR A 254 1.15 3.66 -13.09
CA THR A 254 0.04 3.23 -13.96
C THR A 254 0.08 1.73 -14.22
N VAL A 255 1.26 1.16 -14.50
CA VAL A 255 1.43 -0.29 -14.68
C VAL A 255 1.09 -1.04 -13.39
N ALA A 256 1.62 -0.61 -12.24
CA ALA A 256 1.32 -1.22 -10.95
C ALA A 256 -0.18 -1.20 -10.62
N ALA A 257 -0.85 -0.05 -10.83
CA ALA A 257 -2.28 0.05 -10.61
C ALA A 257 -3.07 -0.93 -11.49
N ARG A 258 -2.72 -1.00 -12.79
CA ARG A 258 -3.40 -1.89 -13.72
C ARG A 258 -3.11 -3.37 -13.46
N ALA A 259 -1.86 -3.72 -13.13
CA ALA A 259 -1.47 -5.07 -12.74
C ALA A 259 -2.21 -5.51 -11.46
N GLY A 260 -2.37 -4.61 -10.48
CA GLY A 260 -3.15 -4.86 -9.26
C GLY A 260 -4.65 -5.10 -9.55
N GLU A 261 -5.26 -4.33 -10.46
CA GLU A 261 -6.64 -4.56 -10.91
C GLU A 261 -6.82 -5.94 -11.58
N LEU A 262 -5.82 -6.38 -12.34
CA LEU A 262 -5.80 -7.68 -13.00
C LEU A 262 -5.42 -8.84 -12.05
N GLY A 263 -5.03 -8.54 -10.81
CA GLY A 263 -4.59 -9.54 -9.83
C GLY A 263 -3.18 -10.09 -10.08
N LEU A 264 -2.41 -9.48 -10.98
CA LEU A 264 -1.05 -9.94 -11.33
C LEU A 264 -0.03 -9.64 -10.23
N LEU A 265 -0.34 -8.72 -9.31
CA LEU A 265 0.52 -8.40 -8.16
C LEU A 265 0.25 -9.27 -6.93
N ASP A 266 -0.79 -10.11 -6.97
CA ASP A 266 -1.13 -11.06 -5.91
C ASP A 266 -0.77 -12.48 -6.35
N ALA A 267 -0.89 -13.46 -5.44
CA ALA A 267 -0.75 -14.87 -5.80
C ALA A 267 -1.87 -15.28 -6.76
N THR A 268 -1.49 -16.03 -7.78
CA THR A 268 -2.38 -16.42 -8.86
C THR A 268 -3.44 -17.37 -8.33
N ARG A 269 -4.69 -17.11 -8.70
CA ARG A 269 -5.80 -18.02 -8.43
C ARG A 269 -6.32 -18.63 -9.70
N ILE A 270 -6.75 -19.88 -9.59
CA ILE A 270 -7.32 -20.61 -10.71
C ILE A 270 -8.73 -21.11 -10.39
N ARG A 271 -9.56 -21.24 -11.42
CA ARG A 271 -10.90 -21.83 -11.35
C ARG A 271 -11.17 -22.66 -12.60
N GLY A 272 -12.00 -23.69 -12.47
CA GLY A 272 -12.40 -24.51 -13.61
C GLY A 272 -13.30 -23.75 -14.59
N ALA A 273 -13.19 -24.08 -15.88
CA ALA A 273 -14.12 -23.59 -16.90
C ALA A 273 -15.57 -23.90 -16.51
N GLY A 274 -16.45 -22.89 -16.56
CA GLY A 274 -17.86 -23.01 -16.16
C GLY A 274 -18.15 -22.79 -14.67
N GLU A 275 -17.14 -22.63 -13.80
CA GLU A 275 -17.37 -22.21 -12.41
C GLU A 275 -17.74 -20.73 -12.35
N THR A 276 -18.99 -20.39 -12.03
CA THR A 276 -19.39 -19.01 -11.69
C THR A 276 -19.31 -18.76 -10.19
N SER A 277 -19.03 -17.52 -9.80
CA SER A 277 -18.88 -17.10 -8.40
C SER A 277 -20.18 -17.09 -7.58
N THR A 278 -21.35 -17.40 -8.16
CA THR A 278 -22.67 -17.16 -7.53
C THR A 278 -23.70 -18.32 -7.61
N SER A 279 -23.28 -19.58 -7.80
CA SER A 279 -24.15 -20.78 -8.05
C SER A 279 -24.78 -20.79 -9.46
N GLU A 280 -25.05 -21.89 -10.15
CA GLU A 280 -25.50 -23.23 -9.77
C GLU A 280 -24.62 -24.33 -10.40
N THR A 281 -24.29 -25.36 -9.62
CA THR A 281 -23.68 -26.67 -10.00
C THR A 281 -22.60 -26.63 -11.09
N PRO A 282 -21.32 -26.44 -10.72
CA PRO A 282 -20.20 -26.81 -11.59
C PRO A 282 -20.40 -28.24 -12.10
N THR A 283 -20.07 -28.54 -13.35
CA THR A 283 -19.79 -29.93 -13.71
C THR A 283 -18.61 -30.37 -12.83
N ALA A 284 -18.82 -31.37 -11.96
CA ALA A 284 -17.86 -31.80 -10.95
C ALA A 284 -16.42 -31.92 -11.51
N ASP A 285 -16.31 -32.43 -12.73
CA ASP A 285 -15.08 -32.60 -13.51
C ASP A 285 -14.18 -31.36 -13.60
N ASN A 286 -14.73 -30.15 -13.81
CA ASN A 286 -13.90 -28.95 -14.02
C ASN A 286 -13.48 -28.31 -12.69
N SER A 287 -14.26 -28.51 -11.63
CA SER A 287 -13.86 -28.11 -10.28
C SER A 287 -12.71 -28.97 -9.78
N GLU A 288 -12.75 -30.28 -10.02
CA GLU A 288 -11.68 -31.21 -9.64
C GLU A 288 -10.38 -30.88 -10.37
N LEU A 289 -10.46 -30.50 -11.65
CA LEU A 289 -9.31 -30.13 -12.48
C LEU A 289 -8.41 -29.04 -11.86
N ALA A 290 -9.02 -27.94 -11.45
CA ALA A 290 -8.28 -26.82 -10.86
C ALA A 290 -7.70 -27.17 -9.48
N ASP A 291 -8.32 -28.11 -8.74
CA ASP A 291 -7.79 -28.53 -7.44
C ASP A 291 -6.60 -29.46 -7.67
N GLU A 292 -6.71 -30.39 -8.62
CA GLU A 292 -5.63 -31.29 -9.04
C GLU A 292 -4.41 -30.53 -9.55
N LEU A 293 -4.60 -29.53 -10.42
CA LEU A 293 -3.50 -28.70 -10.91
C LEU A 293 -2.79 -27.96 -9.77
N VAL A 294 -3.53 -27.37 -8.82
CA VAL A 294 -2.91 -26.75 -7.63
C VAL A 294 -2.12 -27.77 -6.82
N GLN A 295 -2.64 -29.00 -6.62
CA GLN A 295 -1.91 -30.04 -5.90
C GLN A 295 -0.62 -30.46 -6.60
N ILE A 296 -0.64 -30.61 -7.93
CA ILE A 296 0.55 -30.89 -8.75
C ILE A 296 1.58 -29.77 -8.56
N ARG A 297 1.18 -28.51 -8.70
CA ARG A 297 2.07 -27.36 -8.52
C ARG A 297 2.58 -27.24 -7.09
N ILE A 298 1.79 -27.60 -6.08
CA ILE A 298 2.27 -27.69 -4.68
C ILE A 298 3.35 -28.77 -4.55
N ALA A 299 3.17 -29.93 -5.17
CA ALA A 299 4.19 -30.97 -5.15
C ALA A 299 5.49 -30.50 -5.81
N GLU A 300 5.40 -29.88 -6.99
CA GLU A 300 6.54 -29.41 -7.78
C GLU A 300 7.27 -28.19 -7.20
N TYR A 301 6.53 -27.21 -6.69
CA TYR A 301 7.10 -25.92 -6.27
C TYR A 301 7.22 -25.77 -4.75
N VAL A 302 6.65 -26.67 -3.95
CA VAL A 302 6.79 -26.64 -2.48
C VAL A 302 7.44 -27.90 -1.97
N LEU A 303 6.89 -29.08 -2.25
CA LEU A 303 7.37 -30.33 -1.66
C LEU A 303 8.72 -30.77 -2.26
N GLN A 304 8.90 -30.64 -3.57
CA GLN A 304 10.16 -30.98 -4.24
C GLN A 304 11.31 -30.07 -3.78
N PRO A 305 11.19 -28.71 -3.75
CA PRO A 305 12.24 -27.86 -3.18
C PRO A 305 12.53 -28.13 -1.70
N ALA A 306 11.52 -28.49 -0.91
CA ALA A 306 11.71 -28.87 0.49
C ALA A 306 12.47 -30.20 0.63
N ALA A 307 12.18 -31.17 -0.26
CA ALA A 307 12.86 -32.45 -0.32
C ALA A 307 14.34 -32.26 -0.69
N GLU A 308 14.62 -31.41 -1.68
CA GLU A 308 15.97 -31.02 -2.09
C GLU A 308 16.74 -30.31 -0.96
N HIS A 309 16.10 -29.35 -0.28
CA HIS A 309 16.71 -28.65 0.86
C HIS A 309 17.06 -29.59 2.01
N SER A 310 16.18 -30.54 2.31
CA SER A 310 16.33 -31.47 3.42
C SER A 310 17.12 -32.74 3.08
N ASP A 311 17.53 -32.92 1.82
CA ASP A 311 18.18 -34.13 1.29
C ASP A 311 17.38 -35.41 1.58
N VAL A 312 16.08 -35.39 1.30
CA VAL A 312 15.16 -36.52 1.45
C VAL A 312 14.20 -36.61 0.25
N ASP A 313 13.36 -37.64 0.19
CA ASP A 313 12.31 -37.74 -0.82
C ASP A 313 11.05 -36.91 -0.46
N ILE A 314 10.19 -36.68 -1.46
CA ILE A 314 8.92 -35.93 -1.28
C ILE A 314 8.02 -36.61 -0.22
N ASP A 315 7.96 -37.94 -0.21
CA ASP A 315 7.10 -38.70 0.73
C ASP A 315 7.52 -38.50 2.19
N GLU A 316 8.82 -38.39 2.45
CA GLU A 316 9.40 -38.04 3.74
C GLU A 316 9.01 -36.63 4.17
N ILE A 317 9.08 -35.64 3.27
CA ILE A 317 8.60 -34.28 3.57
C ILE A 317 7.12 -34.28 3.91
N GLY A 318 6.29 -34.92 3.09
CA GLY A 318 4.85 -35.03 3.33
C GLY A 318 4.54 -35.65 4.71
N ARG A 319 5.29 -36.70 5.08
CA ARG A 319 5.14 -37.33 6.39
C ARG A 319 5.64 -36.45 7.55
N ARG A 320 6.75 -35.73 7.40
CA ARG A 320 7.23 -34.76 8.41
C ARG A 320 6.22 -33.65 8.63
N LEU A 321 5.65 -33.09 7.56
CA LEU A 321 4.58 -32.09 7.61
C LEU A 321 3.37 -32.59 8.39
N MET A 322 2.95 -33.84 8.16
CA MET A 322 1.79 -34.42 8.84
C MET A 322 2.08 -34.86 10.28
N GLN A 323 3.34 -35.17 10.63
CA GLN A 323 3.75 -35.52 12.00
C GLN A 323 3.94 -34.28 12.89
N ASP A 324 4.36 -33.16 12.30
CA ASP A 324 4.40 -31.88 13.01
C ASP A 324 2.97 -31.33 13.18
N ARG A 325 2.52 -31.22 14.43
CA ARG A 325 1.15 -30.76 14.73
C ARG A 325 0.86 -29.36 14.18
N HIS A 326 1.83 -28.47 14.22
CA HIS A 326 1.66 -27.09 13.78
C HIS A 326 1.55 -27.04 12.25
N LEU A 327 2.51 -27.65 11.55
CA LEU A 327 2.52 -27.68 10.08
C LEU A 327 1.34 -28.47 9.53
N SER A 328 0.94 -29.58 10.15
CA SER A 328 -0.25 -30.34 9.77
C SER A 328 -1.54 -29.52 9.88
N THR A 329 -1.66 -28.71 10.93
CA THR A 329 -2.81 -27.80 11.12
C THR A 329 -2.83 -26.72 10.05
N TYR A 330 -1.68 -26.11 9.77
CA TYR A 330 -1.54 -25.11 8.72
C TYR A 330 -1.84 -25.70 7.34
N TRP A 331 -1.28 -26.87 7.03
CA TRP A 331 -1.50 -27.57 5.77
C TRP A 331 -2.98 -27.88 5.55
N THR A 332 -3.64 -28.49 6.54
CA THR A 332 -5.04 -28.91 6.41
C THR A 332 -6.00 -27.72 6.36
N GLY A 333 -5.79 -26.72 7.22
CA GLY A 333 -6.69 -25.57 7.31
C GLY A 333 -6.40 -24.50 6.26
N VAL A 334 -5.15 -24.07 6.16
CA VAL A 334 -4.76 -22.92 5.33
C VAL A 334 -4.56 -23.36 3.88
N VAL A 335 -3.69 -24.34 3.64
CA VAL A 335 -3.34 -24.74 2.26
C VAL A 335 -4.49 -25.50 1.61
N ALA A 336 -4.95 -26.60 2.22
CA ALA A 336 -5.92 -27.51 1.61
C ALA A 336 -7.37 -27.01 1.63
N MET A 337 -7.76 -26.16 2.59
CA MET A 337 -9.14 -25.67 2.69
C MET A 337 -9.31 -24.25 2.19
N PHE A 338 -8.56 -23.29 2.75
CA PHE A 338 -8.71 -21.87 2.39
C PHE A 338 -7.90 -21.44 1.16
N GLY A 339 -6.80 -22.15 0.86
CA GLY A 339 -5.85 -21.88 -0.21
C GLY A 339 -5.98 -22.80 -1.42
N ARG A 340 -6.98 -23.70 -1.47
CA ARG A 340 -7.09 -24.78 -2.48
C ARG A 340 -7.09 -24.33 -3.95
N ARG A 341 -7.37 -23.05 -4.22
CA ARG A 341 -7.41 -22.43 -5.56
C ARG A 341 -6.27 -21.43 -5.79
N VAL A 342 -5.26 -21.42 -4.94
CA VAL A 342 -4.13 -20.48 -4.98
C VAL A 342 -2.89 -21.26 -5.43
N LEU A 343 -2.25 -20.82 -6.51
CA LEU A 343 -0.97 -21.37 -6.92
C LEU A 343 0.12 -21.00 -5.89
N PRO A 344 1.12 -21.86 -5.68
CA PRO A 344 2.19 -21.62 -4.71
C PRO A 344 3.19 -20.56 -5.22
N ASP A 345 2.72 -19.37 -5.62
CA ASP A 345 3.56 -18.28 -6.11
C ASP A 345 4.50 -17.74 -5.01
N PRO A 346 5.71 -17.28 -5.35
CA PRO A 346 6.61 -16.67 -4.38
C PRO A 346 6.40 -15.15 -4.34
N VAL A 347 5.31 -14.66 -3.73
CA VAL A 347 4.98 -13.22 -3.71
C VAL A 347 5.35 -12.62 -2.35
N PRO A 348 6.46 -11.85 -2.22
CA PRO A 348 6.98 -11.40 -0.92
C PRO A 348 5.98 -10.59 -0.09
N ASP A 349 5.29 -9.63 -0.71
CA ASP A 349 4.31 -8.77 -0.04
C ASP A 349 3.15 -9.59 0.55
N VAL A 350 2.70 -10.59 -0.18
CA VAL A 350 1.62 -11.48 0.24
C VAL A 350 2.12 -12.50 1.28
N ALA A 351 3.36 -12.98 1.17
CA ALA A 351 3.98 -13.79 2.22
C ALA A 351 4.10 -13.02 3.55
N ALA A 352 4.40 -11.72 3.51
CA ALA A 352 4.38 -10.86 4.69
C ALA A 352 2.98 -10.83 5.34
N LEU A 353 1.91 -10.77 4.55
CA LEU A 353 0.55 -10.94 5.06
C LEU A 353 0.32 -12.32 5.67
N GLY A 354 0.84 -13.36 5.05
CA GLY A 354 0.80 -14.73 5.57
C GLY A 354 1.44 -14.83 6.95
N ILE A 355 2.60 -14.20 7.14
CA ILE A 355 3.30 -14.13 8.44
C ILE A 355 2.43 -13.39 9.47
N VAL A 356 1.88 -12.22 9.12
CA VAL A 356 1.04 -11.46 10.06
C VAL A 356 -0.22 -12.24 10.42
N ALA A 357 -0.89 -12.85 9.45
CA ALA A 357 -2.13 -13.58 9.69
C ALA A 357 -1.89 -14.87 10.49
N TRP A 358 -0.86 -15.65 10.17
CA TRP A 358 -0.71 -17.02 10.66
C TRP A 358 0.42 -17.24 11.67
N CYS A 359 1.37 -16.32 11.76
CA CYS A 359 2.48 -16.39 12.71
C CYS A 359 2.35 -15.36 13.84
N TRP A 360 1.77 -14.18 13.54
CA TRP A 360 1.57 -13.13 14.53
C TRP A 360 0.16 -13.15 15.14
N ARG A 361 -0.89 -13.24 14.33
CA ARG A 361 -2.28 -13.10 14.79
C ARG A 361 -2.92 -14.42 15.22
N ASN A 362 -3.01 -15.39 14.32
CA ASN A 362 -3.69 -16.66 14.61
C ASN A 362 -2.86 -17.55 15.55
N ASN A 363 -3.56 -18.25 16.44
CA ASN A 363 -2.95 -19.15 17.44
C ASN A 363 -1.94 -18.45 18.37
N THR A 364 -2.07 -17.15 18.58
CA THR A 364 -1.32 -16.37 19.57
C THR A 364 -2.29 -15.59 20.46
N ALA A 365 -1.76 -14.99 21.53
CA ALA A 365 -2.55 -14.17 22.43
C ALA A 365 -3.02 -12.84 21.80
N VAL A 366 -2.63 -12.52 20.56
CA VAL A 366 -3.11 -11.31 19.86
C VAL A 366 -4.62 -11.32 19.71
N GLU A 367 -5.21 -12.47 19.35
CA GLU A 367 -6.68 -12.61 19.22
C GLU A 367 -7.38 -12.67 20.58
N ASP A 368 -6.70 -13.21 21.60
CA ASP A 368 -7.25 -13.30 22.96
C ASP A 368 -7.36 -11.93 23.62
N TRP A 369 -6.40 -11.04 23.34
CA TRP A 369 -6.36 -9.67 23.83
C TRP A 369 -7.03 -8.71 22.85
N HIS A 370 -8.36 -8.90 22.68
CA HIS A 370 -9.20 -8.08 21.81
C HIS A 370 -9.00 -6.58 22.06
N VAL A 371 -8.65 -5.82 21.02
CA VAL A 371 -8.51 -4.36 21.10
C VAL A 371 -9.86 -3.67 20.94
N ARG A 372 -9.91 -2.37 21.26
CA ARG A 372 -11.17 -1.63 21.48
C ARG A 372 -12.03 -1.39 20.24
N SER A 373 -11.49 -1.54 19.02
CA SER A 373 -12.23 -1.35 17.76
C SER A 373 -11.58 -2.09 16.59
N ASP A 374 -12.38 -2.37 15.55
CA ASP A 374 -11.91 -2.98 14.31
C ASP A 374 -10.92 -2.09 13.55
N VAL A 375 -11.10 -0.77 13.59
CA VAL A 375 -10.16 0.20 13.01
C VAL A 375 -8.80 0.10 13.69
N LEU A 376 -8.78 -0.04 15.01
CA LEU A 376 -7.54 -0.21 15.75
C LEU A 376 -6.88 -1.56 15.41
N MET A 377 -7.64 -2.65 15.27
CA MET A 377 -7.09 -3.91 14.75
C MET A 377 -6.52 -3.75 13.34
N ALA A 378 -7.22 -3.04 12.45
CA ALA A 378 -6.74 -2.78 11.09
C ALA A 378 -5.42 -2.01 11.11
N ARG A 379 -5.29 -0.98 11.96
CA ARG A 379 -4.03 -0.24 12.18
C ARG A 379 -2.90 -1.13 12.64
N ILE A 380 -3.17 -2.01 13.61
CA ILE A 380 -2.15 -2.92 14.13
C ILE A 380 -1.74 -3.92 13.03
N ASN A 381 -2.68 -4.47 12.26
CA ASN A 381 -2.38 -5.38 11.15
C ASN A 381 -1.57 -4.68 10.03
N ILE A 382 -1.94 -3.45 9.64
CA ILE A 382 -1.19 -2.64 8.68
C ILE A 382 0.23 -2.44 9.16
N ALA A 383 0.38 -1.98 10.40
CA ALA A 383 1.69 -1.67 10.95
C ALA A 383 2.53 -2.94 11.14
N ALA A 384 1.93 -4.08 11.53
CA ALA A 384 2.61 -5.37 11.63
C ALA A 384 3.10 -5.83 10.25
N THR A 385 2.27 -5.68 9.22
CA THR A 385 2.64 -6.01 7.83
C THR A 385 3.80 -5.15 7.37
N LYS A 386 3.78 -3.84 7.63
CA LYS A 386 4.89 -2.92 7.36
C LYS A 386 6.18 -3.30 8.10
N ALA A 387 6.06 -3.79 9.33
CA ALA A 387 7.21 -4.24 10.11
C ALA A 387 7.82 -5.53 9.55
N VAL A 388 7.02 -6.41 8.95
CA VAL A 388 7.46 -7.69 8.37
C VAL A 388 8.03 -7.52 6.97
N LEU A 389 7.44 -6.66 6.13
CA LEU A 389 7.79 -6.46 4.71
C LEU A 389 9.31 -6.38 4.44
N PRO A 390 10.11 -5.55 5.15
CA PRO A 390 11.57 -5.45 4.93
C PRO A 390 12.36 -6.72 5.23
N HIS A 391 11.72 -7.75 5.81
CA HIS A 391 12.34 -9.00 6.21
C HIS A 391 11.91 -10.20 5.34
N VAL A 392 11.17 -9.95 4.27
CA VAL A 392 10.77 -10.96 3.29
C VAL A 392 11.39 -10.61 1.94
N ASP A 393 12.15 -11.54 1.38
CA ASP A 393 12.88 -11.34 0.13
C ASP A 393 12.66 -12.55 -0.78
N LEU A 394 12.44 -12.28 -2.07
CA LEU A 394 12.14 -13.30 -3.08
C LEU A 394 13.23 -14.39 -3.16
N PHE A 395 14.49 -13.99 -3.03
CA PHE A 395 15.64 -14.87 -3.25
C PHE A 395 16.21 -15.42 -1.95
N LYS A 396 16.15 -14.65 -0.86
CA LYS A 396 16.70 -15.02 0.46
C LYS A 396 15.68 -15.67 1.37
N GLY A 397 14.38 -15.58 1.05
CA GLY A 397 13.30 -16.04 1.91
C GLY A 397 13.04 -15.09 3.08
N VAL A 398 12.70 -15.65 4.24
CA VAL A 398 12.27 -14.87 5.42
C VAL A 398 13.42 -14.71 6.41
N ASN A 399 13.76 -13.46 6.75
CA ASN A 399 14.63 -13.16 7.89
C ASN A 399 13.85 -13.27 9.21
N TRP A 400 13.69 -14.49 9.72
CA TRP A 400 12.94 -14.78 10.94
C TRP A 400 13.42 -14.02 12.18
N GLU A 401 14.73 -13.75 12.30
CA GLU A 401 15.27 -12.96 13.42
C GLU A 401 14.83 -11.50 13.34
N GLY A 402 14.90 -10.92 12.15
CA GLY A 402 14.40 -9.57 11.89
C GLY A 402 12.90 -9.46 12.17
N VAL A 403 12.11 -10.44 11.71
CA VAL A 403 10.67 -10.51 11.99
C VAL A 403 10.38 -10.62 13.49
N GLU A 404 11.06 -11.51 14.23
CA GLU A 404 10.89 -11.64 15.69
C GLU A 404 11.25 -10.34 16.41
N GLN A 405 12.35 -9.69 16.03
CA GLN A 405 12.75 -8.41 16.60
C GLN A 405 11.70 -7.33 16.33
N ALA A 406 11.25 -7.19 15.07
CA ALA A 406 10.32 -6.16 14.66
C ALA A 406 8.93 -6.30 15.31
N LEU A 407 8.38 -7.52 15.37
CA LEU A 407 7.05 -7.78 15.92
C LEU A 407 7.00 -7.81 17.46
N THR A 408 8.15 -7.86 18.14
CA THR A 408 8.24 -7.92 19.60
C THR A 408 8.91 -6.69 20.23
N ASP A 409 9.21 -5.67 19.42
CA ASP A 409 9.73 -4.38 19.85
C ASP A 409 8.64 -3.62 20.63
N ASP A 410 8.95 -3.24 21.88
CA ASP A 410 8.05 -2.47 22.74
C ASP A 410 8.05 -0.96 22.44
N THR A 411 9.01 -0.51 21.64
CA THR A 411 9.15 0.87 21.19
C THR A 411 8.49 1.14 19.84
N TRP A 412 7.98 0.10 19.17
CA TRP A 412 7.26 0.20 17.91
C TRP A 412 5.99 1.07 18.06
N LYS A 413 5.91 2.16 17.30
CA LYS A 413 4.83 3.16 17.33
C LYS A 413 3.95 3.10 16.10
N LEU A 414 2.64 3.24 16.32
CA LEU A 414 1.68 3.59 15.28
C LEU A 414 1.86 5.07 14.86
N PRO A 415 1.29 5.51 13.72
CA PRO A 415 1.35 6.90 13.26
C PRO A 415 0.87 7.94 14.29
N GLY A 416 -0.10 7.56 15.14
CA GLY A 416 -0.58 8.38 16.26
C GLY A 416 0.40 8.53 17.43
N GLY A 417 1.53 7.84 17.41
CA GLY A 417 2.60 7.89 18.41
C GLY A 417 2.44 6.92 19.57
N GLU A 418 1.29 6.25 19.69
CA GLU A 418 1.05 5.15 20.64
C GLU A 418 1.88 3.93 20.26
N THR A 419 2.41 3.21 21.27
CA THR A 419 3.14 1.97 21.01
C THR A 419 2.18 0.79 20.94
N VAL A 420 2.48 -0.21 20.10
CA VAL A 420 1.63 -1.40 20.02
C VAL A 420 1.59 -2.15 21.35
N ALA A 421 2.71 -2.19 22.08
CA ALA A 421 2.75 -2.70 23.45
C ALA A 421 1.73 -2.02 24.39
N SER A 422 1.55 -0.70 24.26
CA SER A 422 0.59 0.04 25.08
C SER A 422 -0.87 -0.30 24.77
N LEU A 423 -1.17 -0.70 23.52
CA LEU A 423 -2.52 -1.09 23.09
C LEU A 423 -2.97 -2.41 23.72
N PHE A 424 -2.03 -3.35 23.88
CA PHE A 424 -2.26 -4.62 24.58
C PHE A 424 -2.16 -4.49 26.11
N GLY A 425 -1.60 -3.39 26.63
CA GLY A 425 -1.49 -3.12 28.06
C GLY A 425 -0.83 -4.27 28.83
N ASN A 426 -1.52 -4.80 29.84
CA ASN A 426 -1.02 -5.91 30.66
C ASN A 426 -0.92 -7.24 29.90
N GLY A 427 -1.55 -7.35 28.72
CA GLY A 427 -1.48 -8.53 27.86
C GLY A 427 -0.21 -8.63 27.02
N TRP A 428 0.53 -7.52 26.87
CA TRP A 428 1.71 -7.48 26.00
C TRP A 428 2.77 -8.56 26.31
N PRO A 429 3.12 -8.87 27.57
CA PRO A 429 4.08 -9.94 27.85
C PRO A 429 3.66 -11.31 27.32
N GLU A 430 2.36 -11.61 27.35
CA GLU A 430 1.81 -12.87 26.83
C GLU A 430 1.76 -12.88 25.29
N VAL A 431 1.36 -11.76 24.68
CA VAL A 431 1.44 -11.55 23.23
C VAL A 431 2.86 -11.77 22.74
N LYS A 432 3.85 -11.09 23.33
CA LYS A 432 5.26 -11.25 22.99
C LYS A 432 5.73 -12.70 23.11
N ARG A 433 5.39 -13.38 24.21
CA ARG A 433 5.76 -14.79 24.42
C ARG A 433 5.17 -15.70 23.33
N THR A 434 3.88 -15.62 23.08
CA THR A 434 3.18 -16.52 22.12
C THR A 434 3.58 -16.25 20.67
N VAL A 435 3.76 -14.98 20.30
CA VAL A 435 4.29 -14.58 18.98
C VAL A 435 5.72 -15.10 18.79
N THR A 436 6.61 -14.91 19.77
CA THR A 436 7.98 -15.46 19.73
C THR A 436 7.96 -16.98 19.58
N GLU A 437 7.12 -17.69 20.32
CA GLU A 437 6.99 -19.14 20.22
C GLU A 437 6.53 -19.60 18.84
N GLN A 438 5.62 -18.85 18.19
CA GLN A 438 5.17 -19.16 16.84
C GLN A 438 6.21 -18.86 15.77
N LEU A 439 6.88 -17.71 15.84
CA LEU A 439 7.95 -17.37 14.90
C LEU A 439 9.11 -18.36 14.97
N ARG A 440 9.45 -18.85 16.17
CA ARG A 440 10.47 -19.89 16.34
C ARG A 440 10.04 -21.27 15.87
N GLN A 441 8.75 -21.57 15.83
CA GLN A 441 8.24 -22.79 15.20
C GLN A 441 8.41 -22.71 13.68
N TRP A 442 7.97 -21.63 13.07
CA TRP A 442 8.15 -21.39 11.65
C TRP A 442 9.61 -21.35 11.22
N ARG A 443 10.48 -20.68 11.99
CA ARG A 443 11.93 -20.67 11.73
C ARG A 443 12.53 -22.07 11.73
N ARG A 444 12.12 -22.95 12.66
CA ARG A 444 12.58 -24.35 12.70
C ARG A 444 12.06 -25.12 11.49
N ALA A 445 10.78 -24.99 11.15
CA ALA A 445 10.23 -25.62 9.96
C ALA A 445 10.97 -25.18 8.69
N ASP A 446 11.22 -23.88 8.55
CA ASP A 446 11.98 -23.28 7.46
C ASP A 446 13.42 -23.80 7.38
N THR A 447 14.12 -23.87 8.51
CA THR A 447 15.53 -24.29 8.53
C THR A 447 15.68 -25.81 8.36
N ASP A 448 14.84 -26.59 9.04
CA ASP A 448 15.05 -28.03 9.25
C ASP A 448 14.24 -28.92 8.30
N THR A 449 13.22 -28.39 7.60
CA THR A 449 12.29 -29.21 6.81
C THR A 449 11.91 -28.61 5.46
N LEU A 450 11.54 -27.33 5.41
CA LEU A 450 10.95 -26.72 4.22
C LEU A 450 11.98 -26.03 3.33
N GLY A 451 12.95 -25.33 3.92
CA GLY A 451 13.81 -24.42 3.19
C GLY A 451 13.12 -23.09 2.84
N PRO A 452 13.92 -22.06 2.53
CA PRO A 452 13.43 -20.68 2.36
C PRO A 452 12.41 -20.52 1.22
N ASN A 453 12.59 -21.23 0.11
CA ASN A 453 11.70 -21.11 -1.04
C ASN A 453 10.32 -21.72 -0.76
N ALA A 454 10.26 -22.96 -0.26
CA ALA A 454 9.00 -23.64 0.05
C ALA A 454 8.24 -22.89 1.16
N THR A 455 8.94 -22.40 2.18
CA THR A 455 8.34 -21.59 3.25
C THR A 455 7.72 -20.30 2.69
N LEU A 456 8.42 -19.57 1.82
CA LEU A 456 7.91 -18.34 1.21
C LEU A 456 6.62 -18.59 0.43
N ARG A 457 6.57 -19.65 -0.38
CA ARG A 457 5.41 -20.04 -1.19
C ARG A 457 4.23 -20.46 -0.32
N LEU A 458 4.47 -21.23 0.74
CA LEU A 458 3.42 -21.61 1.71
C LEU A 458 2.84 -20.37 2.40
N LEU A 459 3.69 -19.44 2.86
CA LEU A 459 3.23 -18.20 3.48
C LEU A 459 2.48 -17.31 2.50
N THR A 460 2.86 -17.32 1.22
CA THR A 460 2.11 -16.63 0.14
C THR A 460 0.70 -17.20 0.01
N ILE A 461 0.52 -18.52 0.03
CA ILE A 461 -0.82 -19.15 0.06
C ILE A 461 -1.60 -18.68 1.28
N GLY A 462 -0.97 -18.64 2.46
CA GLY A 462 -1.59 -18.14 3.69
C GLY A 462 -2.01 -16.68 3.64
N GLY A 463 -1.21 -15.83 2.99
CA GLY A 463 -1.53 -14.43 2.72
C GLY A 463 -2.60 -14.23 1.65
N SER A 464 -2.92 -15.29 0.90
CA SER A 464 -3.88 -15.32 -0.20
C SER A 464 -5.15 -16.08 0.17
N THR A 465 -5.56 -16.08 1.44
CA THR A 465 -6.81 -16.74 1.85
C THR A 465 -7.98 -15.76 1.75
N GLY A 466 -9.22 -16.28 1.82
CA GLY A 466 -10.41 -15.43 1.97
C GLY A 466 -10.34 -14.54 3.23
N TYR A 467 -9.62 -14.98 4.27
CA TYR A 467 -9.46 -14.28 5.54
C TYR A 467 -8.62 -12.99 5.42
N THR A 468 -7.59 -12.99 4.58
CA THR A 468 -6.69 -11.83 4.35
C THR A 468 -7.06 -11.02 3.11
N SER A 469 -8.11 -11.41 2.40
CA SER A 469 -8.51 -10.89 1.09
C SER A 469 -8.77 -9.38 1.03
N ASN A 470 -9.09 -8.76 2.16
CA ASN A 470 -9.38 -7.34 2.32
C ASN A 470 -8.35 -6.61 3.19
N TRP A 471 -7.18 -7.21 3.45
CA TRP A 471 -6.14 -6.59 4.25
C TRP A 471 -5.25 -5.70 3.37
N TRP A 472 -4.70 -4.65 3.97
CA TRP A 472 -3.64 -3.85 3.36
C TRP A 472 -2.38 -4.70 3.20
N GLY A 473 -1.66 -4.53 2.09
CA GLY A 473 -0.48 -5.32 1.70
C GLY A 473 -0.77 -6.30 0.55
N GLN A 474 -2.04 -6.47 0.16
CA GLN A 474 -2.39 -7.13 -1.09
C GLN A 474 -1.96 -6.22 -2.27
N GLY A 475 -1.41 -6.79 -3.33
CA GLY A 475 -1.04 -6.06 -4.55
C GLY A 475 -2.23 -5.34 -5.19
N ARG A 476 -3.44 -5.89 -5.05
CA ARG A 476 -4.70 -5.25 -5.48
C ARG A 476 -5.28 -4.21 -4.52
N TRP A 477 -4.63 -3.87 -3.40
CA TRP A 477 -5.19 -2.97 -2.36
C TRP A 477 -5.74 -1.65 -2.92
N THR A 478 -4.95 -0.95 -3.74
CA THR A 478 -5.36 0.33 -4.32
C THR A 478 -6.57 0.19 -5.25
N ALA A 479 -6.64 -0.91 -6.01
CA ALA A 479 -7.78 -1.23 -6.87
C ALA A 479 -9.05 -1.51 -6.05
N MET A 480 -8.92 -2.26 -4.94
CA MET A 480 -10.03 -2.49 -4.02
C MET A 480 -10.55 -1.18 -3.42
N CYS A 481 -9.64 -0.31 -2.96
CA CYS A 481 -10.00 0.99 -2.42
C CYS A 481 -10.73 1.85 -3.46
N ARG A 482 -10.23 1.88 -4.70
CA ARG A 482 -10.87 2.62 -5.80
C ARG A 482 -12.29 2.11 -6.07
N ALA A 483 -12.46 0.79 -6.18
CA ALA A 483 -13.78 0.19 -6.39
C ALA A 483 -14.78 0.57 -5.28
N VAL A 484 -14.37 0.47 -4.01
CA VAL A 484 -15.21 0.85 -2.86
C VAL A 484 -15.58 2.33 -2.91
N VAL A 485 -14.61 3.21 -3.22
CA VAL A 485 -14.84 4.66 -3.30
C VAL A 485 -15.77 5.01 -4.46
N ASP A 486 -15.58 4.40 -5.62
CA ASP A 486 -16.42 4.63 -6.82
C ASP A 486 -17.86 4.16 -6.58
N ASP A 487 -18.06 2.99 -5.96
CA ASP A 487 -19.38 2.47 -5.59
C ASP A 487 -20.05 3.34 -4.52
N ALA A 488 -19.28 3.87 -3.55
CA ALA A 488 -19.78 4.81 -2.56
C ALA A 488 -20.29 6.11 -3.22
N ILE A 489 -19.53 6.66 -4.17
CA ILE A 489 -19.92 7.86 -4.91
C ILE A 489 -21.15 7.60 -5.77
N ALA A 490 -21.19 6.48 -6.49
CA ALA A 490 -22.34 6.09 -7.30
C ALA A 490 -23.62 5.91 -6.45
N ALA A 491 -23.47 5.44 -5.21
CA ALA A 491 -24.55 5.32 -4.24
C ALA A 491 -24.90 6.63 -3.51
N GLY A 492 -24.20 7.74 -3.78
CA GLY A 492 -24.43 9.04 -3.15
C GLY A 492 -23.96 9.13 -1.69
N VAL A 493 -23.05 8.25 -1.27
CA VAL A 493 -22.41 8.33 0.04
C VAL A 493 -21.39 9.47 0.03
N ALA A 494 -21.48 10.38 1.00
CA ALA A 494 -20.52 11.45 1.14
C ALA A 494 -19.13 10.90 1.48
N LEU A 495 -18.09 11.44 0.84
CA LEU A 495 -16.70 11.15 1.18
C LEU A 495 -16.39 11.70 2.58
N PRO A 496 -15.52 11.05 3.36
CA PRO A 496 -15.12 11.53 4.68
C PRO A 496 -14.27 12.81 4.55
N GLU A 497 -14.32 13.70 5.55
CA GLU A 497 -13.42 14.85 5.61
C GLU A 497 -11.95 14.37 5.67
N PRO A 498 -10.99 15.08 5.03
CA PRO A 498 -11.13 16.28 4.19
C PRO A 498 -11.35 15.98 2.69
N TYR A 499 -11.76 14.75 2.35
CA TYR A 499 -11.88 14.29 0.96
C TYR A 499 -13.21 14.65 0.30
N ASP A 500 -14.19 15.07 1.09
CA ASP A 500 -15.36 15.80 0.63
C ASP A 500 -15.00 17.04 -0.21
N VAL A 501 -13.89 17.71 0.12
CA VAL A 501 -13.34 18.85 -0.62
C VAL A 501 -12.19 18.45 -1.55
N ARG A 502 -11.29 17.57 -1.11
CA ARG A 502 -10.08 17.18 -1.89
C ARG A 502 -10.37 16.22 -3.04
N GLY A 503 -11.49 15.51 -2.99
CA GLY A 503 -11.95 14.58 -4.04
C GLY A 503 -11.45 13.14 -3.89
N ALA A 504 -12.11 12.25 -4.63
CA ALA A 504 -11.93 10.80 -4.59
C ALA A 504 -10.52 10.33 -5.01
N ASP A 505 -9.94 10.92 -6.05
CA ASP A 505 -8.60 10.53 -6.52
C ASP A 505 -7.52 10.79 -5.46
N VAL A 506 -7.70 11.86 -4.68
CA VAL A 506 -6.81 12.19 -3.57
C VAL A 506 -7.00 11.20 -2.42
N LEU A 507 -8.23 10.79 -2.14
CA LEU A 507 -8.51 9.73 -1.15
C LEU A 507 -7.85 8.41 -1.54
N VAL A 508 -8.07 7.92 -2.77
CA VAL A 508 -7.51 6.64 -3.23
C VAL A 508 -5.98 6.67 -3.20
N ARG A 509 -5.36 7.79 -3.59
CA ARG A 509 -3.90 7.95 -3.52
C ARG A 509 -3.40 7.93 -2.08
N ASP A 510 -4.04 8.66 -1.18
CA ASP A 510 -3.62 8.72 0.22
C ASP A 510 -3.90 7.36 0.92
N LEU A 511 -4.89 6.57 0.48
CA LEU A 511 -5.18 5.20 0.94
C LEU A 511 -4.16 4.14 0.48
N ALA A 512 -3.34 4.41 -0.54
CA ALA A 512 -2.24 3.51 -0.91
C ALA A 512 -1.26 3.31 0.25
N ASP A 513 -1.13 4.34 1.10
CA ASP A 513 -0.44 4.28 2.38
C ASP A 513 -1.38 4.72 3.51
N PRO A 514 -2.11 3.78 4.13
CA PRO A 514 -3.13 4.04 5.15
C PRO A 514 -2.66 4.86 6.34
N ASP A 515 -1.36 4.94 6.61
CA ASP A 515 -0.82 5.77 7.69
C ASP A 515 -1.04 7.27 7.45
N ASN A 516 -1.32 7.67 6.21
CA ASN A 516 -1.61 9.05 5.82
C ASN A 516 -3.08 9.46 6.02
N VAL A 517 -3.97 8.52 6.34
CA VAL A 517 -5.40 8.82 6.56
C VAL A 517 -5.77 8.75 8.04
N SER A 518 -6.85 9.41 8.46
CA SER A 518 -7.34 9.33 9.85
C SER A 518 -8.06 8.00 10.12
N ASP A 519 -8.26 7.69 11.40
CA ASP A 519 -9.04 6.51 11.82
C ASP A 519 -10.50 6.60 11.34
N GLU A 520 -11.07 7.80 11.26
CA GLU A 520 -12.43 8.03 10.72
C GLU A 520 -12.52 7.69 9.24
N VAL A 521 -11.46 7.97 8.46
CA VAL A 521 -11.39 7.63 7.03
C VAL A 521 -11.24 6.12 6.84
N LEU A 522 -10.44 5.46 7.70
CA LEU A 522 -10.34 3.99 7.68
C LEU A 522 -11.64 3.32 8.11
N ASP A 523 -12.31 3.82 9.15
CA ASP A 523 -13.62 3.34 9.58
C ASP A 523 -14.63 3.40 8.43
N TRP A 524 -14.70 4.56 7.76
CA TRP A 524 -15.55 4.76 6.58
C TRP A 524 -15.25 3.75 5.47
N LEU A 525 -13.98 3.46 5.21
CA LEU A 525 -13.57 2.52 4.16
C LEU A 525 -13.90 1.07 4.52
N ILE A 526 -13.72 0.68 5.79
CA ILE A 526 -13.98 -0.68 6.29
C ILE A 526 -15.49 -0.97 6.24
N ASP A 527 -16.30 -0.05 6.77
CA ASP A 527 -17.75 -0.15 6.84
C ASP A 527 -18.40 1.16 6.36
N LEU A 528 -18.76 1.23 5.08
CA LEU A 528 -19.42 2.42 4.53
C LEU A 528 -20.67 2.80 5.35
N PRO A 529 -20.93 4.11 5.58
CA PRO A 529 -22.13 4.55 6.27
C PRO A 529 -23.41 4.01 5.61
N GLY A 530 -24.21 3.25 6.37
CA GLY A 530 -25.46 2.65 5.89
C GLY A 530 -25.32 1.27 5.25
N SER A 531 -24.13 0.67 5.24
CA SER A 531 -23.83 -0.68 4.74
C SER A 531 -24.56 -1.82 5.46
N ALA A 532 -25.15 -1.57 6.63
CA ALA A 532 -25.95 -2.54 7.40
C ALA A 532 -27.24 -3.03 6.69
N LYS A 533 -27.57 -2.50 5.49
CA LYS A 533 -28.69 -2.96 4.67
C LYS A 533 -28.18 -3.94 3.62
N ALA A 534 -28.84 -5.10 3.47
CA ALA A 534 -28.49 -6.21 2.56
C ALA A 534 -28.38 -5.89 1.04
N LYS A 535 -28.47 -4.62 0.65
CA LYS A 535 -28.34 -4.10 -0.72
C LYS A 535 -27.65 -2.72 -0.80
N GLY A 536 -26.98 -2.29 0.27
CA GLY A 536 -26.27 -1.00 0.30
C GLY A 536 -24.88 -1.10 -0.31
N PRO A 537 -24.21 0.04 -0.59
CA PRO A 537 -22.78 0.01 -0.89
C PRO A 537 -22.04 -0.55 0.32
N TYR A 538 -21.09 -1.45 0.08
CA TYR A 538 -20.35 -2.15 1.13
C TYR A 538 -18.95 -1.58 1.27
N GLY A 539 -18.42 -1.48 2.50
CA GLY A 539 -17.00 -1.23 2.70
C GLY A 539 -16.16 -2.48 2.44
N LEU A 540 -14.84 -2.39 2.64
CA LEU A 540 -13.88 -3.48 2.43
C LEU A 540 -14.31 -4.82 3.03
N ARG A 541 -15.02 -4.80 4.17
CA ARG A 541 -15.46 -6.03 4.85
C ARG A 541 -16.36 -6.91 4.00
N PHE A 542 -17.26 -6.32 3.20
CA PHE A 542 -18.29 -7.05 2.47
C PHE A 542 -18.37 -6.67 0.99
N HIS A 543 -17.47 -5.81 0.50
CA HIS A 543 -17.50 -5.38 -0.89
C HIS A 543 -17.24 -6.56 -1.85
N PRO A 544 -18.01 -6.70 -2.94
CA PRO A 544 -17.80 -7.79 -3.90
C PRO A 544 -16.36 -7.88 -4.41
N VAL A 545 -15.68 -6.76 -4.65
CA VAL A 545 -14.26 -6.74 -5.07
C VAL A 545 -13.31 -7.49 -4.14
N THR A 546 -13.61 -7.55 -2.83
CA THR A 546 -12.73 -8.23 -1.87
C THR A 546 -12.95 -9.74 -1.90
N SER A 547 -14.16 -10.19 -2.20
CA SER A 547 -14.51 -11.62 -2.33
C SER A 547 -14.34 -12.18 -3.75
N GLN A 548 -14.48 -11.36 -4.79
CA GLN A 548 -14.34 -11.71 -6.21
C GLN A 548 -12.92 -11.40 -6.68
N GLN A 549 -11.97 -12.25 -6.31
CA GLN A 549 -10.59 -12.08 -6.75
C GLN A 549 -10.43 -12.46 -8.23
N PRO A 550 -9.56 -11.76 -8.99
CA PRO A 550 -9.19 -12.19 -10.34
C PRO A 550 -8.72 -13.65 -10.33
N THR A 551 -9.23 -14.44 -11.27
CA THR A 551 -8.96 -15.87 -11.38
C THR A 551 -8.69 -16.22 -12.83
N LEU A 552 -7.65 -17.01 -13.06
CA LEU A 552 -7.43 -17.66 -14.35
C LEU A 552 -8.40 -18.82 -14.49
N VAL A 553 -8.95 -18.96 -15.70
CA VAL A 553 -9.83 -20.07 -16.03
C VAL A 553 -8.96 -21.16 -16.63
N VAL A 554 -9.08 -22.37 -16.09
CA VAL A 554 -8.40 -23.56 -16.61
C VAL A 554 -9.42 -24.50 -17.25
N ASP A 555 -9.09 -25.02 -18.42
CA ASP A 555 -9.82 -26.05 -19.15
C ASP A 555 -8.96 -27.32 -19.30
N LYS A 556 -9.58 -28.44 -19.62
CA LYS A 556 -8.91 -29.73 -19.85
C LYS A 556 -7.90 -29.68 -20.99
N SER A 557 -8.06 -28.74 -21.94
CA SER A 557 -7.07 -28.51 -23.01
C SER A 557 -5.74 -27.98 -22.49
N ASP A 558 -5.74 -27.36 -21.31
CA ASP A 558 -4.56 -26.71 -20.73
C ASP A 558 -3.70 -27.72 -19.98
N LEU A 559 -4.17 -28.96 -19.82
CA LEU A 559 -3.40 -30.07 -19.28
C LEU A 559 -2.91 -30.95 -20.42
N ALA A 560 -1.61 -31.24 -20.43
CA ALA A 560 -1.07 -32.25 -21.33
C ALA A 560 -1.74 -33.62 -21.04
N SER A 561 -1.97 -34.39 -22.10
CA SER A 561 -2.66 -35.70 -22.04
C SER A 561 -2.00 -36.72 -21.11
N ASP A 562 -0.77 -36.47 -20.69
CA ASP A 562 0.08 -37.38 -19.92
C ASP A 562 0.17 -36.97 -18.44
N VAL A 563 -0.53 -35.89 -18.02
CA VAL A 563 -0.57 -35.36 -16.64
C VAL A 563 -1.78 -35.87 -15.85
N VAL A 564 -2.79 -36.43 -16.53
CA VAL A 564 -3.99 -37.10 -15.96
C VAL A 564 -3.83 -38.61 -16.04
#